data_AF-Q0I7I7-F1
#
_entry.id   AF-Q0I7I7-F1
#
_cell.length_a   1.000
_cell.length_b   1.000
_cell.length_c   1.000
_cell.angle_alpha   90.00
_cell.angle_beta   90.00
_cell.angle_gamma   90.00
#
_symmetry.space_group_name_H-M   'P 1'
#
loop_
_entity.id
_entity.type
_entity.pdbx_description
1 polymer ?
#
loop_
_entity_poly.entity_id
_entity_poly.type
_entity_poly.pdbx_seq_one_letter_code
_entity_poly.pdbx_strand_id
1 'polypeptide(L)'
;MIQTHGCEVLPVIGNPDAYAEGCRYLDRDLNRSFRPDLLQQVGAEQIPSSKLDREVQRAFDLVSRYGIGGIDACGVVIDLHSTTSSMGNSLVVYGRRPADLALAALVQGRLGLPIYLHEADQAQQGFLVESWPCGLVIEVGPVPQMVRHHKILTQTRLALEAVLEACSDALAGRARYPRQLVVHRHLGSLDLPRSQSGSPDAFLHPLRQGSDWQPLRDGDPLFLKADGSCIAYEGADGLVPLFINEAAYAEKSIALSLTLRECWPLSLEWTEAFQAQLSAG
;
A
#
# COMPACT_ATOMS: atom_id res chain seq x y z
N MET A 1 10.05 21.95 5.21
CA MET A 1 10.71 21.04 6.15
C MET A 1 9.63 20.17 6.76
N ILE A 2 9.83 18.86 6.89
CA ILE A 2 8.87 17.93 7.52
C ILE A 2 8.95 18.11 9.03
N GLN A 3 7.80 18.20 9.71
CA GLN A 3 7.75 18.22 11.17
C GLN A 3 7.89 16.80 11.71
N THR A 4 8.98 16.53 12.44
CA THR A 4 9.27 15.17 12.94
C THR A 4 8.68 14.86 14.31
N HIS A 5 8.16 15.87 15.03
CA HIS A 5 7.60 15.72 16.38
C HIS A 5 8.56 15.03 17.38
N GLY A 6 9.87 15.19 17.18
CA GLY A 6 10.90 14.58 18.02
C GLY A 6 11.25 13.13 17.66
N CYS A 7 10.59 12.53 16.66
CA CYS A 7 10.99 11.23 16.13
C CYS A 7 12.31 11.34 15.38
N GLU A 8 13.19 10.36 15.60
CA GLU A 8 14.32 10.10 14.72
C GLU A 8 13.81 9.49 13.41
N VAL A 9 14.26 10.05 12.28
CA VAL A 9 13.76 9.65 10.96
C VAL A 9 14.95 9.39 10.04
N LEU A 10 14.99 8.18 9.48
CA LEU A 10 15.98 7.77 8.49
C LEU A 10 15.33 7.75 7.09
N PRO A 11 15.56 8.76 6.24
CA PRO A 11 15.03 8.75 4.88
C PRO A 11 15.84 7.81 3.98
N VAL A 12 15.15 6.91 3.29
CA VAL A 12 15.79 5.94 2.39
C VAL A 12 15.08 5.97 1.03
N ILE A 13 15.86 5.99 -0.06
CA ILE A 13 15.32 5.72 -1.40
C ILE A 13 15.13 4.21 -1.55
N GLY A 14 13.89 3.76 -1.71
CA GLY A 14 13.54 2.33 -1.79
C GLY A 14 14.28 1.61 -2.92
N ASN A 15 14.08 2.04 -4.18
CA ASN A 15 14.76 1.48 -5.36
C ASN A 15 15.60 2.56 -6.08
N PRO A 16 16.88 2.75 -5.72
CA PRO A 16 17.71 3.80 -6.31
C PRO A 16 17.97 3.60 -7.80
N ASP A 17 18.12 2.35 -8.25
CA ASP A 17 18.44 2.05 -9.66
C ASP A 17 17.23 2.30 -10.56
N ALA A 18 16.03 1.83 -10.18
CA ALA A 18 14.80 2.13 -10.92
C ALA A 18 14.46 3.62 -10.90
N TYR A 19 14.75 4.32 -9.78
CA TYR A 19 14.60 5.77 -9.70
C TYR A 19 15.49 6.50 -10.71
N ALA A 20 16.74 6.06 -10.88
CA ALA A 20 17.66 6.65 -11.85
C ALA A 20 17.20 6.46 -13.31
N GLU A 21 16.61 5.32 -13.64
CA GLU A 21 16.05 5.01 -14.97
C GLU A 21 14.62 5.57 -15.18
N GLY A 22 14.00 6.11 -14.13
CA GLY A 22 12.65 6.66 -14.21
C GLY A 22 11.57 5.62 -14.49
N CYS A 23 11.75 4.41 -13.98
CA CYS A 23 10.81 3.30 -14.13
C CYS A 23 10.36 2.76 -12.76
N ARG A 24 9.37 1.86 -12.76
CA ARG A 24 8.85 1.24 -11.53
C ARG A 24 9.86 0.26 -10.91
N TYR A 25 10.54 -0.52 -11.74
CA TYR A 25 11.54 -1.51 -11.35
C TYR A 25 12.38 -1.92 -12.58
N LEU A 26 13.49 -2.63 -12.36
CA LEU A 26 14.37 -3.13 -13.42
C LEU A 26 14.12 -4.60 -13.74
N ASP A 27 14.21 -5.50 -12.75
CA ASP A 27 14.04 -6.95 -12.97
C ASP A 27 12.66 -7.43 -12.49
N ARG A 28 12.20 -6.94 -11.33
CA ARG A 28 10.86 -7.27 -10.79
C ARG A 28 10.34 -6.21 -9.82
N ASP A 29 9.05 -6.25 -9.50
CA ASP A 29 8.47 -5.34 -8.50
C ASP A 29 9.15 -5.49 -7.11
N LEU A 30 9.83 -4.43 -6.65
CA LEU A 30 10.48 -4.41 -5.34
C LEU A 30 9.49 -4.71 -4.21
N ASN A 31 8.26 -4.18 -4.31
CA ASN A 31 7.21 -4.42 -3.32
C ASN A 31 6.55 -5.81 -3.45
N ARG A 32 7.19 -6.75 -4.14
CA ARG A 32 6.91 -8.20 -4.16
C ARG A 32 8.15 -9.05 -3.84
N SER A 33 9.26 -8.41 -3.48
CA SER A 33 10.58 -9.05 -3.38
C SER A 33 10.98 -9.38 -1.94
N PHE A 34 10.18 -9.01 -0.94
CA PHE A 34 10.46 -9.22 0.48
C PHE A 34 9.99 -10.58 1.02
N ARG A 35 9.87 -11.59 0.15
CA ARG A 35 9.46 -12.92 0.59
C ARG A 35 10.58 -13.59 1.41
N PRO A 36 10.28 -14.23 2.55
CA PRO A 36 11.30 -14.86 3.39
C PRO A 36 12.19 -15.87 2.64
N ASP A 37 11.62 -16.67 1.74
CA ASP A 37 12.36 -17.65 0.94
C ASP A 37 13.37 -17.01 -0.01
N LEU A 38 13.01 -15.87 -0.63
CA LEU A 38 13.92 -15.12 -1.50
C LEU A 38 15.06 -14.48 -0.69
N LEU A 39 14.73 -13.86 0.44
CA LEU A 39 15.73 -13.23 1.31
C LEU A 39 16.72 -14.26 1.88
N GLN A 40 16.23 -15.45 2.25
CA GLN A 40 17.08 -16.54 2.72
C GLN A 40 18.03 -17.06 1.63
N GLN A 41 17.56 -17.17 0.38
CA GLN A 41 18.39 -17.61 -0.74
C GLN A 41 19.55 -16.63 -1.02
N VAL A 42 19.30 -15.32 -0.91
CA VAL A 42 20.36 -14.30 -1.03
C VAL A 42 21.34 -14.38 0.13
N GLY A 43 20.84 -14.37 1.37
CA GLY A 43 21.70 -14.40 2.55
C GLY A 43 22.55 -15.67 2.70
N ALA A 44 22.10 -16.78 2.12
CA ALA A 44 22.86 -18.03 2.06
C ALA A 44 23.74 -18.18 0.80
N GLU A 45 23.86 -17.13 -0.02
CA GLU A 45 24.64 -17.11 -1.27
C GLU A 45 24.29 -18.26 -2.24
N GLN A 46 23.03 -18.71 -2.23
CA GLN A 46 22.57 -19.86 -3.03
C GLN A 46 22.36 -19.50 -4.51
N ILE A 47 22.19 -18.21 -4.81
CA ILE A 47 21.99 -17.69 -6.18
C ILE A 47 23.27 -17.00 -6.63
N PRO A 48 23.88 -17.41 -7.75
CA PRO A 48 25.01 -16.69 -8.33
C PRO A 48 24.64 -15.23 -8.63
N SER A 49 25.55 -14.29 -8.36
CA SER A 49 25.29 -12.86 -8.57
C SER A 49 24.84 -12.49 -9.98
N SER A 50 25.25 -13.23 -11.00
CA SER A 50 24.83 -13.04 -12.40
C SER A 50 23.38 -13.42 -12.69
N LYS A 51 22.71 -14.11 -11.77
CA LYS A 51 21.31 -14.56 -11.88
C LYS A 51 20.40 -13.95 -10.81
N LEU A 52 20.96 -13.14 -9.91
CA LEU A 52 20.19 -12.54 -8.83
C LEU A 52 19.47 -11.29 -9.33
N ASP A 53 18.15 -11.26 -9.16
CA ASP A 53 17.34 -10.08 -9.47
C ASP A 53 17.75 -8.91 -8.59
N ARG A 54 17.92 -7.75 -9.21
CA ARG A 54 18.29 -6.49 -8.56
C ARG A 54 17.36 -6.14 -7.41
N GLU A 55 16.05 -6.28 -7.60
CA GLU A 55 15.10 -5.96 -6.53
C GLU A 55 15.09 -6.96 -5.37
N VAL A 56 15.47 -8.23 -5.59
CA VAL A 56 15.63 -9.18 -4.48
C VAL A 56 16.88 -8.87 -3.68
N GLN A 57 18.00 -8.57 -4.35
CA GLN A 57 19.20 -8.08 -3.67
C GLN A 57 18.88 -6.80 -2.89
N ARG A 58 18.14 -5.86 -3.50
CA ARG A 58 17.77 -4.61 -2.83
C ARG A 58 16.87 -4.84 -1.60
N ALA A 59 15.90 -5.75 -1.70
CA ALA A 59 15.07 -6.12 -0.57
C ALA A 59 15.92 -6.72 0.58
N PHE A 60 16.87 -7.61 0.24
CA PHE A 60 17.82 -8.16 1.21
C PHE A 60 18.68 -7.08 1.88
N ASP A 61 19.21 -6.13 1.11
CA ASP A 61 20.03 -5.03 1.64
C ASP A 61 19.23 -4.15 2.62
N LEU A 62 17.98 -3.84 2.26
CA LEU A 62 17.09 -3.04 3.10
C LEU A 62 16.80 -3.75 4.42
N VAL A 63 16.43 -5.03 4.38
CA VAL A 63 16.13 -5.82 5.58
C VAL A 63 17.38 -6.04 6.44
N SER A 64 18.52 -6.35 5.82
CA SER A 64 19.78 -6.59 6.55
C SER A 64 20.30 -5.35 7.28
N ARG A 65 20.04 -4.16 6.72
CA ARG A 65 20.52 -2.90 7.30
C ARG A 65 19.54 -2.27 8.29
N TYR A 66 18.26 -2.22 7.94
CA TYR A 66 17.25 -1.46 8.67
C TYR A 66 16.18 -2.35 9.33
N GLY A 67 16.13 -3.64 9.01
CA GLY A 67 15.26 -4.61 9.68
C GLY A 67 15.78 -4.99 11.07
N ILE A 68 15.11 -5.95 11.70
CA ILE A 68 15.45 -6.42 13.04
C ILE A 68 16.89 -6.96 13.05
N GLY A 69 17.73 -6.42 13.93
CA GLY A 69 19.14 -6.82 14.08
C GLY A 69 20.11 -6.17 13.10
N GLY A 70 19.63 -5.27 12.22
CA GLY A 70 20.48 -4.43 11.39
C GLY A 70 21.18 -3.32 12.16
N ILE A 71 22.21 -2.72 11.57
CA ILE A 71 23.01 -1.66 12.21
C ILE A 71 22.20 -0.38 12.43
N ASP A 72 21.26 -0.13 11.51
CA ASP A 72 20.37 1.04 11.48
C ASP A 72 18.93 0.55 11.70
N ALA A 73 18.74 -0.44 12.57
CA ALA A 73 17.46 -1.09 12.81
C ALA A 73 16.38 -0.07 13.22
N CYS A 74 15.20 -0.17 12.61
CA CYS A 74 14.04 0.64 12.97
C CYS A 74 12.83 -0.26 13.29
N GLY A 75 12.02 0.18 14.26
CA GLY A 75 10.79 -0.53 14.65
C GLY A 75 9.58 -0.23 13.76
N VAL A 76 9.59 0.93 13.10
CA VAL A 76 8.50 1.43 12.27
C VAL A 76 9.01 1.79 10.88
N VAL A 77 8.36 1.27 9.83
CA VAL A 77 8.62 1.63 8.44
C VAL A 77 7.39 2.29 7.82
N ILE A 78 7.61 3.41 7.14
CA ILE A 78 6.57 4.13 6.40
C ILE A 78 6.97 4.15 4.93
N ASP A 79 6.19 3.48 4.10
CA ASP A 79 6.44 3.38 2.67
C ASP A 79 5.55 4.36 1.90
N LEU A 80 6.14 5.15 1.01
CA LEU A 80 5.48 6.27 0.34
C LEU A 80 5.21 5.91 -1.12
N HIS A 81 3.93 5.80 -1.47
CA HIS A 81 3.49 5.43 -2.81
C HIS A 81 2.64 6.54 -3.44
N SER A 82 2.61 6.50 -4.77
CA SER A 82 1.70 7.30 -5.58
C SER A 82 1.05 6.43 -6.64
N THR A 83 -0.20 6.74 -6.96
CA THR A 83 -1.03 5.95 -7.88
C THR A 83 -1.64 6.84 -8.96
N THR A 84 -1.86 6.27 -10.15
CA THR A 84 -2.64 6.93 -11.21
C THR A 84 -4.14 6.92 -10.92
N SER A 85 -4.58 6.09 -9.97
CA SER A 85 -5.97 5.95 -9.54
C SER A 85 -6.39 7.12 -8.65
N SER A 86 -7.69 7.41 -8.54
CA SER A 86 -8.17 8.55 -7.74
C SER A 86 -8.37 8.19 -6.27
N MET A 87 -7.39 7.49 -5.69
CA MET A 87 -7.39 7.05 -4.30
C MET A 87 -7.39 8.21 -3.29
N GLY A 88 -7.06 9.44 -3.71
CA GLY A 88 -6.90 10.55 -2.78
C GLY A 88 -5.70 10.33 -1.87
N ASN A 89 -5.71 10.93 -0.69
CA ASN A 89 -4.75 10.61 0.37
C ASN A 89 -5.30 9.44 1.19
N SER A 90 -4.62 8.30 1.17
CA SER A 90 -5.11 7.05 1.74
C SER A 90 -4.00 6.27 2.40
N LEU A 91 -4.38 5.30 3.22
CA LEU A 91 -3.44 4.38 3.86
C LEU A 91 -3.63 2.97 3.31
N VAL A 92 -2.54 2.22 3.19
CA VAL A 92 -2.60 0.77 2.91
C VAL A 92 -1.95 0.01 4.06
N VAL A 93 -2.65 -1.03 4.51
CA VAL A 93 -2.20 -1.96 5.55
C VAL A 93 -2.22 -3.38 4.98
N TYR A 94 -1.21 -4.18 5.31
CA TYR A 94 -1.09 -5.57 4.89
C TYR A 94 -1.35 -6.52 6.05
N GLY A 95 -2.40 -7.33 5.94
CA GLY A 95 -2.81 -8.26 6.99
C GLY A 95 -3.28 -7.58 8.28
N ARG A 96 -3.60 -8.41 9.28
CA ARG A 96 -4.16 -7.96 10.58
C ARG A 96 -3.09 -7.85 11.65
N ARG A 97 -2.04 -7.09 11.38
CA ARG A 97 -0.92 -6.89 12.31
C ARG A 97 -1.31 -5.87 13.39
N PRO A 98 -1.32 -6.21 14.69
CA PRO A 98 -1.81 -5.34 15.76
C PRO A 98 -1.19 -3.93 15.79
N ALA A 99 0.14 -3.84 15.65
CA ALA A 99 0.85 -2.56 15.67
C ALA A 99 0.49 -1.66 14.47
N ASP A 100 0.42 -2.23 13.27
CA ASP A 100 0.05 -1.51 12.04
C ASP A 100 -1.39 -0.96 12.14
N LEU A 101 -2.32 -1.78 12.64
CA LEU A 101 -3.72 -1.39 12.80
C LEU A 101 -3.88 -0.27 13.85
N ALA A 102 -3.11 -0.31 14.94
CA ALA A 102 -3.11 0.76 15.94
C ALA A 102 -2.57 2.07 15.35
N LEU A 103 -1.45 2.03 14.62
CA LEU A 103 -0.88 3.20 13.96
C LEU A 103 -1.86 3.77 12.91
N ALA A 104 -2.42 2.91 12.06
CA ALA A 104 -3.41 3.32 11.06
C ALA A 104 -4.66 3.94 11.71
N ALA A 105 -5.11 3.43 12.87
CA ALA A 105 -6.21 4.01 13.62
C ALA A 105 -5.90 5.42 14.15
N LEU A 106 -4.69 5.66 14.65
CA LEU A 106 -4.30 7.01 15.10
C LEU A 106 -4.31 8.00 13.93
N VAL A 107 -3.76 7.60 12.79
CA VAL A 107 -3.71 8.47 11.60
C VAL A 107 -5.11 8.71 11.03
N GLN A 108 -5.95 7.67 10.93
CA GLN A 108 -7.35 7.82 10.53
C GLN A 108 -8.15 8.67 11.51
N GLY A 109 -7.97 8.49 12.82
CA GLY A 109 -8.64 9.32 13.83
C GLY A 109 -8.27 10.79 13.73
N ARG A 110 -7.04 11.09 13.27
CA ARG A 110 -6.52 12.45 13.13
C ARG A 110 -6.92 13.13 11.83
N LEU A 111 -6.80 12.42 10.70
CA LEU A 111 -6.94 12.99 9.36
C LEU A 111 -8.20 12.52 8.61
N GLY A 112 -8.89 11.48 9.11
CA GLY A 112 -10.04 10.89 8.43
C GLY A 112 -9.69 10.11 7.17
N LEU A 113 -8.43 9.66 7.00
CA LEU A 113 -8.01 8.98 5.78
C LEU A 113 -8.70 7.61 5.62
N PRO A 114 -9.16 7.26 4.40
CA PRO A 114 -9.62 5.92 4.12
C PRO A 114 -8.45 4.94 4.16
N ILE A 115 -8.74 3.71 4.61
CA ILE A 115 -7.74 2.65 4.76
C ILE A 115 -8.12 1.50 3.85
N TYR A 116 -7.23 1.14 2.94
CA TYR A 116 -7.28 -0.13 2.22
C TYR A 116 -6.54 -1.20 3.03
N LEU A 117 -7.25 -2.28 3.36
CA LEU A 117 -6.65 -3.45 3.99
C LEU A 117 -6.50 -4.55 2.96
N HIS A 118 -5.26 -4.85 2.62
CA HIS A 118 -4.92 -5.94 1.72
C HIS A 118 -4.57 -7.19 2.52
N GLU A 119 -5.38 -8.24 2.42
CA GLU A 119 -5.16 -9.51 3.08
C GLU A 119 -5.69 -10.69 2.24
N ALA A 120 -5.26 -11.89 2.59
CA ALA A 120 -5.73 -13.15 2.01
C ALA A 120 -5.57 -13.32 0.49
N ASP A 121 -4.72 -12.53 -0.17
CA ASP A 121 -4.33 -12.71 -1.57
C ASP A 121 -3.00 -13.46 -1.67
N GLN A 122 -3.05 -14.75 -1.98
CA GLN A 122 -1.85 -15.58 -2.15
C GLN A 122 -1.03 -15.23 -3.40
N ALA A 123 -1.64 -14.56 -4.39
CA ALA A 123 -0.93 -14.16 -5.61
C ALA A 123 -0.01 -12.94 -5.37
N GLN A 124 -0.22 -12.20 -4.27
CA GLN A 124 0.55 -11.01 -3.96
C GLN A 124 1.15 -11.11 -2.55
N GLN A 125 2.46 -11.33 -2.50
CA GLN A 125 3.23 -11.50 -1.26
C GLN A 125 4.55 -10.73 -1.34
N GLY A 126 5.22 -10.60 -0.20
CA GLY A 126 6.54 -9.98 -0.12
C GLY A 126 6.48 -8.46 -0.20
N PHE A 127 5.51 -7.86 0.51
CA PHE A 127 5.42 -6.41 0.61
C PHE A 127 6.50 -5.88 1.56
N LEU A 128 7.05 -4.70 1.23
CA LEU A 128 8.17 -4.08 1.96
C LEU A 128 7.85 -3.98 3.46
N VAL A 129 6.73 -3.33 3.79
CA VAL A 129 6.40 -2.97 5.17
C VAL A 129 6.18 -4.18 6.09
N GLU A 130 5.91 -5.36 5.52
CA GLU A 130 5.74 -6.59 6.29
C GLU A 130 7.05 -7.08 6.93
N SER A 131 8.21 -6.64 6.41
CA SER A 131 9.53 -7.03 6.93
C SER A 131 9.92 -6.30 8.22
N TRP A 132 9.13 -5.31 8.65
CA TRP A 132 9.35 -4.55 9.88
C TRP A 132 8.29 -4.85 10.95
N PRO A 133 8.60 -4.63 12.24
CA PRO A 133 7.66 -4.90 13.32
C PRO A 133 6.37 -4.09 13.24
N CYS A 134 6.44 -2.85 12.75
CA CYS A 134 5.30 -1.99 12.46
C CYS A 134 5.48 -1.34 11.08
N GLY A 135 4.43 -1.37 10.26
CA GLY A 135 4.47 -0.97 8.86
C GLY A 135 3.21 -0.23 8.43
N LEU A 136 3.37 0.83 7.65
CA LEU A 136 2.23 1.56 7.06
C LEU A 136 2.61 2.14 5.71
N VAL A 137 1.70 2.03 4.74
CA VAL A 137 1.85 2.69 3.44
C VAL A 137 1.02 3.96 3.42
N ILE A 138 1.61 5.05 2.94
CA ILE A 138 0.87 6.25 2.52
C ILE A 138 0.76 6.21 1.01
N GLU A 139 -0.47 6.16 0.50
CA GLU A 139 -0.78 6.08 -0.93
C GLU A 139 -1.54 7.35 -1.36
N VAL A 140 -0.99 8.08 -2.35
CA VAL A 140 -1.55 9.37 -2.77
C VAL A 140 -1.75 9.45 -4.29
N GLY A 141 -2.99 9.65 -4.72
CA GLY A 141 -3.34 9.81 -6.13
C GLY A 141 -4.59 10.68 -6.36
N PRO A 142 -4.94 10.99 -7.61
CA PRO A 142 -4.30 10.51 -8.83
C PRO A 142 -3.09 11.38 -9.23
N VAL A 143 -2.02 10.73 -9.70
CA VAL A 143 -0.90 11.38 -10.36
C VAL A 143 -0.26 10.46 -11.39
N PRO A 144 0.06 10.94 -12.60
CA PRO A 144 0.80 10.13 -13.56
C PRO A 144 2.17 9.73 -13.01
N GLN A 145 2.64 8.55 -13.38
CA GLN A 145 3.99 8.11 -13.07
C GLN A 145 5.01 9.14 -13.57
N MET A 146 6.08 9.34 -12.80
CA MET A 146 7.15 10.31 -13.09
C MET A 146 6.74 11.80 -13.09
N VAL A 147 5.50 12.14 -12.71
CA VAL A 147 5.05 13.53 -12.60
C VAL A 147 5.11 14.01 -11.15
N ARG A 148 5.73 15.18 -10.92
CA ARG A 148 5.76 15.85 -9.62
C ARG A 148 4.61 16.84 -9.53
N HIS A 149 3.63 16.56 -8.69
CA HIS A 149 2.46 17.41 -8.51
C HIS A 149 2.36 17.94 -7.07
N HIS A 150 2.20 19.27 -6.92
CA HIS A 150 2.28 19.93 -5.61
C HIS A 150 1.24 19.44 -4.60
N LYS A 151 0.01 19.10 -5.04
CA LYS A 151 -1.03 18.54 -4.15
C LYS A 151 -0.61 17.19 -3.57
N ILE A 152 0.00 16.32 -4.38
CA ILE A 152 0.46 14.99 -3.97
C ILE A 152 1.54 15.16 -2.91
N LEU A 153 2.56 15.96 -3.19
CA LEU A 153 3.63 16.26 -2.24
C LEU A 153 3.10 16.84 -0.91
N THR A 154 2.10 17.72 -0.98
CA THR A 154 1.48 18.31 0.21
C THR A 154 0.71 17.27 1.02
N GLN A 155 -0.07 16.42 0.37
CA GLN A 155 -0.85 15.37 1.01
C GLN A 155 0.04 14.28 1.62
N THR A 156 1.06 13.83 0.90
CA THR A 156 2.07 12.89 1.42
C THR A 156 2.75 13.47 2.66
N ARG A 157 3.17 14.75 2.62
CA ARG A 157 3.77 15.41 3.78
C ARG A 157 2.82 15.44 4.98
N LEU A 158 1.55 15.82 4.78
CA LEU A 158 0.58 15.90 5.87
C LEU A 158 0.29 14.52 6.50
N ALA A 159 0.18 13.47 5.68
CA ALA A 159 0.01 12.11 6.17
C ALA A 159 1.25 11.64 6.96
N LEU A 160 2.46 11.93 6.45
CA LEU A 160 3.71 11.57 7.12
C LEU A 160 3.87 12.31 8.45
N GLU A 161 3.58 13.62 8.50
CA GLU A 161 3.62 14.39 9.75
C GLU A 161 2.61 13.84 10.77
N ALA A 162 1.41 13.45 10.33
CA ALA A 162 0.42 12.82 11.20
C ALA A 162 0.86 11.45 11.75
N VAL A 163 1.59 10.67 10.96
CA VAL A 163 2.22 9.42 11.41
C VAL A 163 3.29 9.70 12.48
N LEU A 164 4.19 10.64 12.22
CA LEU A 164 5.27 10.98 13.16
C LEU A 164 4.70 11.54 14.47
N GLU A 165 3.65 12.36 14.39
CA GLU A 165 2.95 12.85 15.57
C GLU A 165 2.24 11.72 16.33
N ALA A 166 1.63 10.76 15.62
CA ALA A 166 1.01 9.58 16.25
C ALA A 166 2.05 8.72 17.01
N CYS A 167 3.24 8.50 16.42
CA CYS A 167 4.34 7.81 17.10
C CYS A 167 4.81 8.58 18.34
N SER A 168 5.01 9.90 18.22
CA SER A 168 5.45 10.77 19.32
C SER A 168 4.45 10.79 20.48
N ASP A 169 3.16 10.88 20.18
CA ASP A 169 2.11 10.84 21.19
C ASP A 169 1.98 9.47 21.85
N ALA A 170 2.16 8.37 21.11
CA ALA A 170 2.16 7.02 21.67
C ALA A 170 3.36 6.83 22.62
N LEU A 171 4.57 7.17 22.18
CA LEU A 171 5.78 7.14 23.02
C LEU A 171 5.62 7.94 24.33
N ALA A 172 4.96 9.09 24.26
CA ALA A 172 4.73 9.94 25.42
C ALA A 172 3.52 9.52 26.29
N GLY A 173 2.82 8.43 25.96
CA GLY A 173 1.61 8.00 26.66
C GLY A 173 0.42 8.96 26.52
N ARG A 174 0.40 9.78 25.46
CA ARG A 174 -0.64 10.78 25.16
C ARG A 174 -1.53 10.42 23.97
N ALA A 175 -1.25 9.31 23.28
CA ALA A 175 -2.01 8.87 22.13
C ALA A 175 -3.50 8.72 22.45
N ARG A 176 -4.35 9.30 21.59
CA ARG A 176 -5.80 9.23 21.68
C ARG A 176 -6.35 8.43 20.52
N TYR A 177 -6.59 7.15 20.80
CA TYR A 177 -7.15 6.22 19.83
C TYR A 177 -8.63 6.51 19.55
N PRO A 178 -9.10 6.36 18.29
CA PRO A 178 -10.52 6.43 17.98
C PRO A 178 -11.26 5.23 18.59
N ARG A 179 -12.59 5.31 18.65
CA ARG A 179 -13.42 4.17 19.13
C ARG A 179 -13.39 2.97 18.19
N GLN A 180 -13.24 3.25 16.90
CA GLN A 180 -13.31 2.24 15.84
C GLN A 180 -12.31 2.57 14.73
N LEU A 181 -11.82 1.52 14.09
CA LEU A 181 -11.06 1.56 12.86
C LEU A 181 -12.00 1.21 11.70
N VAL A 182 -12.04 2.06 10.68
CA VAL A 182 -12.79 1.79 9.45
C VAL A 182 -11.83 1.37 8.36
N VAL A 183 -12.03 0.18 7.80
CA VAL A 183 -11.19 -0.36 6.71
C VAL A 183 -12.03 -0.76 5.52
N HIS A 184 -11.40 -0.77 4.36
CA HIS A 184 -11.90 -1.36 3.14
C HIS A 184 -11.09 -2.63 2.89
N ARG A 185 -11.62 -3.78 3.31
CA ARG A 185 -10.93 -5.07 3.21
C ARG A 185 -11.01 -5.60 1.79
N HIS A 186 -9.86 -5.98 1.24
CA HIS A 186 -9.75 -6.63 -0.07
C HIS A 186 -10.61 -7.90 -0.15
N LEU A 187 -11.34 -8.05 -1.26
CA LEU A 187 -12.10 -9.25 -1.61
C LEU A 187 -11.57 -9.95 -2.85
N GLY A 188 -10.99 -9.19 -3.78
CA GLY A 188 -10.48 -9.68 -5.05
C GLY A 188 -10.28 -8.55 -6.03
N SER A 189 -9.58 -8.85 -7.12
CA SER A 189 -9.37 -7.93 -8.23
C SER A 189 -10.13 -8.37 -9.47
N LEU A 190 -10.63 -7.39 -10.22
CA LEU A 190 -11.22 -7.63 -11.54
C LEU A 190 -10.23 -7.23 -12.61
N ASP A 191 -10.03 -8.08 -13.60
CA ASP A 191 -9.31 -7.75 -14.83
C ASP A 191 -10.21 -6.97 -15.81
N LEU A 192 -9.61 -6.38 -16.84
CA LEU A 192 -10.37 -5.98 -18.01
C LEU A 192 -10.89 -7.24 -18.72
N PRO A 193 -12.09 -7.18 -19.32
CA PRO A 193 -12.52 -8.15 -20.31
C PRO A 193 -11.45 -8.33 -21.40
N ARG A 194 -11.17 -9.58 -21.75
CA ARG A 194 -10.14 -9.96 -22.73
C ARG A 194 -10.75 -10.76 -23.87
N SER A 195 -10.17 -10.55 -25.06
CA SER A 195 -10.46 -11.35 -26.23
C SER A 195 -9.85 -12.76 -26.11
N GLN A 196 -10.13 -13.62 -27.09
CA GLN A 196 -9.50 -14.95 -27.20
C GLN A 196 -7.97 -14.89 -27.35
N SER A 197 -7.41 -13.77 -27.80
CA SER A 197 -5.95 -13.57 -27.89
C SER A 197 -5.32 -13.11 -26.56
N GLY A 198 -6.11 -12.93 -25.51
CA GLY A 198 -5.65 -12.41 -24.21
C GLY A 198 -5.42 -10.90 -24.18
N SER A 199 -5.75 -10.17 -25.26
CA SER A 199 -5.68 -8.71 -25.30
C SER A 199 -6.95 -8.11 -24.68
N PRO A 200 -6.86 -6.97 -23.96
CA PRO A 200 -8.06 -6.27 -23.49
C PRO A 200 -9.03 -5.96 -24.64
N ASP A 201 -10.29 -6.32 -24.50
CA ASP A 201 -11.36 -6.06 -25.50
C ASP A 201 -12.38 -5.00 -25.03
N ALA A 202 -12.20 -4.49 -23.81
CA ALA A 202 -12.97 -3.41 -23.23
C ALA A 202 -12.08 -2.48 -22.40
N PHE A 203 -12.60 -1.30 -22.10
CA PHE A 203 -11.99 -0.33 -21.17
C PHE A 203 -12.91 -0.18 -19.96
N LEU A 204 -12.39 0.39 -18.87
CA LEU A 204 -13.25 0.82 -17.77
C LEU A 204 -14.28 1.83 -18.27
N HIS A 205 -15.53 1.64 -17.84
CA HIS A 205 -16.61 2.54 -18.22
C HIS A 205 -16.33 3.96 -17.68
N PRO A 206 -16.59 5.03 -18.44
CA PRO A 206 -16.25 6.40 -18.03
C PRO A 206 -16.81 6.82 -16.67
N LEU A 207 -17.97 6.29 -16.28
CA LEU A 207 -18.58 6.55 -14.96
C LEU A 207 -17.81 5.93 -13.78
N ARG A 208 -16.89 5.01 -14.04
CA ARG A 208 -16.02 4.41 -13.02
C ARG A 208 -14.70 5.16 -12.87
N GLN A 209 -14.26 5.87 -13.91
CA GLN A 209 -12.97 6.56 -13.87
C GLN A 209 -13.00 7.63 -12.77
N GLY A 210 -12.09 7.49 -11.81
CA GLY A 210 -11.97 8.39 -10.67
C GLY A 210 -13.07 8.24 -9.61
N SER A 211 -13.85 7.16 -9.65
CA SER A 211 -14.87 6.85 -8.65
C SER A 211 -14.36 5.92 -7.54
N ASP A 212 -13.05 5.91 -7.26
CA ASP A 212 -12.49 5.18 -6.13
C ASP A 212 -13.25 5.55 -4.85
N TRP A 213 -13.42 4.59 -3.94
CA TRP A 213 -14.17 4.73 -2.69
C TRP A 213 -15.70 4.87 -2.83
N GLN A 214 -16.26 4.88 -4.04
CA GLN A 214 -17.70 4.96 -4.26
C GLN A 214 -18.31 3.57 -4.46
N PRO A 215 -19.30 3.14 -3.66
CA PRO A 215 -19.86 1.79 -3.75
C PRO A 215 -20.51 1.52 -5.10
N LEU A 216 -20.32 0.30 -5.61
CA LEU A 216 -20.99 -0.23 -6.78
C LEU A 216 -22.31 -0.89 -6.41
N ARG A 217 -23.23 -0.94 -7.38
CA ARG A 217 -24.46 -1.72 -7.33
C ARG A 217 -24.55 -2.67 -8.51
N ASP A 218 -25.22 -3.80 -8.31
CA ASP A 218 -25.58 -4.71 -9.39
C ASP A 218 -26.27 -3.93 -10.52
N GLY A 219 -25.82 -4.18 -11.76
CA GLY A 219 -26.27 -3.46 -12.94
C GLY A 219 -25.54 -2.14 -13.23
N ASP A 220 -24.68 -1.63 -12.34
CA ASP A 220 -23.88 -0.43 -12.63
C ASP A 220 -22.95 -0.67 -13.83
N PRO A 221 -22.78 0.30 -14.74
CA PRO A 221 -21.90 0.14 -15.90
C PRO A 221 -20.43 0.08 -15.45
N LEU A 222 -19.75 -1.02 -15.81
CA LEU A 222 -18.41 -1.33 -15.33
C LEU A 222 -17.36 -1.25 -16.44
N PHE A 223 -17.63 -1.88 -17.59
CA PHE A 223 -16.75 -1.83 -18.75
C PHE A 223 -17.50 -1.36 -20.00
N LEU A 224 -16.76 -0.82 -20.96
CA LEU A 224 -17.25 -0.34 -22.25
C LEU A 224 -16.38 -0.93 -23.37
N LYS A 225 -17.01 -1.60 -24.33
CA LYS A 225 -16.35 -2.11 -25.53
C LYS A 225 -16.26 -1.05 -26.62
N ALA A 226 -15.37 -1.27 -27.58
CA ALA A 226 -15.17 -0.36 -28.72
C ALA A 226 -16.43 -0.21 -29.62
N ASP A 227 -17.30 -1.22 -29.64
CA ASP A 227 -18.59 -1.18 -30.36
C ASP A 227 -19.69 -0.41 -29.61
N GLY A 228 -19.38 0.13 -28.42
CA GLY A 228 -20.30 0.86 -27.56
C GLY A 228 -21.13 -0.03 -26.63
N SER A 229 -20.99 -1.34 -26.68
CA SER A 229 -21.66 -2.24 -25.74
C SER A 229 -21.08 -2.08 -24.33
N CYS A 230 -21.96 -2.06 -23.33
CA CYS A 230 -21.59 -1.92 -21.94
C CYS A 230 -21.71 -3.26 -21.22
N ILE A 231 -20.72 -3.57 -20.39
CA ILE A 231 -20.75 -4.71 -19.47
C ILE A 231 -21.02 -4.14 -18.08
N ALA A 232 -22.12 -4.58 -17.49
CA ALA A 232 -22.51 -4.19 -16.14
C ALA A 232 -21.71 -4.97 -15.09
N TYR A 233 -21.66 -4.41 -13.88
CA TYR A 233 -21.22 -5.13 -12.69
C TYR A 233 -22.29 -6.14 -12.26
N GLU A 234 -21.92 -7.41 -12.12
CA GLU A 234 -22.81 -8.53 -11.75
C GLU A 234 -22.44 -9.11 -10.37
N GLY A 235 -22.03 -8.25 -9.42
CA GLY A 235 -21.62 -8.67 -8.09
C GLY A 235 -22.49 -8.09 -6.98
N ALA A 236 -22.07 -8.28 -5.73
CA ALA A 236 -22.84 -7.84 -4.57
C ALA A 236 -22.90 -6.31 -4.46
N ASP A 237 -24.07 -5.79 -4.10
CA ASP A 237 -24.27 -4.38 -3.79
C ASP A 237 -23.37 -3.91 -2.64
N GLY A 238 -22.86 -2.67 -2.76
CA GLY A 238 -22.13 -2.00 -1.71
C GLY A 238 -20.63 -2.31 -1.67
N LEU A 239 -20.12 -3.16 -2.57
CA LEU A 239 -18.68 -3.34 -2.72
C LEU A 239 -18.04 -2.05 -3.23
N VAL A 240 -16.87 -1.72 -2.68
CA VAL A 240 -16.19 -0.45 -2.94
C VAL A 240 -14.95 -0.72 -3.81
N PRO A 241 -14.91 -0.20 -5.05
CA PRO A 241 -13.79 -0.35 -5.95
C PRO A 241 -12.66 0.62 -5.60
N LEU A 242 -11.42 0.13 -5.66
CA LEU A 242 -10.18 0.85 -5.40
C LEU A 242 -9.16 0.58 -6.50
N PHE A 243 -8.13 1.42 -6.58
CA PHE A 243 -7.08 1.34 -7.60
C PHE A 243 -7.66 1.25 -9.01
N ILE A 244 -8.72 2.03 -9.26
CA ILE A 244 -9.40 2.02 -10.54
C ILE A 244 -8.44 2.57 -11.60
N ASN A 245 -8.08 1.71 -12.56
CA ASN A 245 -7.20 2.04 -13.67
C ASN A 245 -5.76 2.41 -13.24
N GLU A 246 -5.20 1.68 -12.28
CA GLU A 246 -3.78 1.82 -11.91
C GLU A 246 -2.85 1.35 -13.05
N ALA A 247 -1.98 2.23 -13.52
CA ALA A 247 -1.09 1.93 -14.64
C ALA A 247 -0.16 0.73 -14.37
N ALA A 248 0.39 0.62 -13.15
CA ALA A 248 1.26 -0.50 -12.77
C ALA A 248 0.53 -1.84 -12.63
N TYR A 249 -0.81 -1.85 -12.66
CA TYR A 249 -1.63 -3.04 -12.48
C TYR A 249 -2.09 -3.64 -13.81
N ALA A 250 -1.88 -2.93 -14.93
CA ALA A 250 -2.19 -3.43 -16.27
C ALA A 250 -1.43 -4.74 -16.59
N GLU A 251 -0.16 -4.84 -16.21
CA GLU A 251 0.65 -6.06 -16.38
C GLU A 251 0.19 -7.21 -15.46
N LYS A 252 -0.50 -6.87 -14.37
CA LYS A 252 -1.00 -7.81 -13.36
C LYS A 252 -2.42 -8.28 -13.66
N SER A 253 -3.00 -7.84 -14.78
CA SER A 253 -4.39 -8.14 -15.13
C SER A 253 -5.37 -7.67 -14.07
N ILE A 254 -5.17 -6.45 -13.56
CA ILE A 254 -6.03 -5.84 -12.54
C ILE A 254 -6.48 -4.46 -13.07
N ALA A 255 -7.79 -4.34 -13.33
CA ALA A 255 -8.45 -3.08 -13.66
C ALA A 255 -8.89 -2.30 -12.40
N LEU A 256 -9.37 -3.03 -11.38
CA LEU A 256 -9.71 -2.49 -10.06
C LEU A 256 -9.72 -3.60 -9.00
N SER A 257 -9.62 -3.21 -7.73
CA SER A 257 -9.79 -4.09 -6.57
C SER A 257 -11.14 -3.84 -5.90
N LEU A 258 -11.92 -4.89 -5.65
CA LEU A 258 -13.16 -4.81 -4.90
C LEU A 258 -12.90 -4.99 -3.41
N THR A 259 -13.58 -4.18 -2.60
CA THR A 259 -13.43 -4.20 -1.14
C THR A 259 -14.77 -4.19 -0.42
N LEU A 260 -14.76 -4.69 0.81
CA LEU A 260 -15.86 -4.54 1.76
C LEU A 260 -15.50 -3.52 2.83
N ARG A 261 -16.38 -2.55 3.07
CA ARG A 261 -16.23 -1.60 4.18
C ARG A 261 -16.57 -2.28 5.50
N GLU A 262 -15.64 -2.27 6.44
CA GLU A 262 -15.79 -2.83 7.77
C GLU A 262 -15.49 -1.78 8.85
N CYS A 263 -16.12 -1.94 10.02
CA CYS A 263 -15.91 -1.08 11.19
C CYS A 263 -15.55 -1.97 12.38
N TRP A 264 -14.36 -1.81 12.90
CA TRP A 264 -13.82 -2.67 13.95
C TRP A 264 -13.63 -1.86 15.23
N PRO A 265 -14.09 -2.36 16.41
CA PRO A 265 -13.71 -1.74 17.67
C PRO A 265 -12.19 -1.85 17.86
N LEU A 266 -11.58 -0.82 18.44
CA LEU A 266 -10.15 -0.91 18.76
C LEU A 266 -9.91 -1.91 19.90
N SER A 267 -8.92 -2.77 19.71
CA SER A 267 -8.46 -3.71 20.74
C SER A 267 -7.35 -3.08 21.58
N LEU A 268 -7.37 -3.34 22.90
CA LEU A 268 -6.28 -2.96 23.80
C LEU A 268 -4.95 -3.60 23.34
N GLU A 269 -5.00 -4.84 22.88
CA GLU A 269 -3.85 -5.60 22.35
C GLU A 269 -3.14 -4.84 21.22
N TRP A 270 -3.88 -4.15 20.35
CA TRP A 270 -3.28 -3.38 19.26
C TRP A 270 -2.47 -2.20 19.79
N THR A 271 -3.04 -1.49 20.77
CA THR A 271 -2.37 -0.35 21.40
C THR A 271 -1.14 -0.76 22.19
N GLU A 272 -1.18 -1.91 22.87
CA GLU A 272 -0.04 -2.48 23.60
C GLU A 272 1.05 -2.95 22.63
N ALA A 273 0.67 -3.61 21.54
CA ALA A 273 1.61 -4.06 20.52
C ALA A 273 2.34 -2.88 19.86
N PHE A 274 1.64 -1.80 19.53
CA PHE A 274 2.27 -0.61 18.96
C PHE A 274 3.21 0.08 19.95
N GLN A 275 2.79 0.23 21.20
CA GLN A 275 3.64 0.77 22.27
C GLN A 275 4.92 -0.05 22.44
N ALA A 276 4.82 -1.39 22.38
CA ALA A 276 5.96 -2.27 22.47
C ALA A 276 6.95 -2.08 21.31
N GLN A 277 6.47 -1.89 20.07
CA GLN A 277 7.35 -1.64 18.93
C GLN A 277 8.08 -0.30 19.04
N LEU A 278 7.40 0.74 19.53
CA LEU A 278 8.02 2.05 19.72
C LEU A 278 9.03 2.08 20.88
N SER A 279 8.89 1.21 21.88
CA SER A 279 9.81 1.18 23.03
C SER A 279 11.05 0.33 22.78
N ALA A 280 11.05 -0.47 21.71
CA ALA A 280 12.11 -1.44 21.39
C ALA A 280 13.15 -0.91 20.38
N GLY A 281 12.90 0.23 19.74
CA GLY A 281 13.79 0.93 18.83
C GLY A 281 13.74 2.43 19.07
#